data_AF-A0A1E7J7K4-F1
#
_entry.id   AF-A0A1E7J7K4-F1
#
_cell.length_a   1.000
_cell.length_b   1.000
_cell.length_c   1.000
_cell.angle_alpha   90.00
_cell.angle_beta   90.00
_cell.angle_gamma   90.00
#
_symmetry.space_group_name_H-M   'P 1'
#
loop_
_entity.id
_entity.type
_entity.pdbx_description
1 polymer ?
#
loop_
_entity_poly.entity_id
_entity_poly.type
_entity_poly.pdbx_seq_one_letter_code
_entity_poly.pdbx_strand_id
1 'polypeptide(L)'
;MSFFGRKLPPAGGWLLLFATALLLLLLVTALFLSGKSNSETESRIETRVDSLERQLEMERHEQLAALKVRAGSALAEFTTDGCSGGLSIGWEYLAGKIKDFQTSHGTEPPWESCCISHDRKYHTGGSHETTADESFKARKEADLALKICILETGVRRAPELSAEYDVSPREVEIIYTGIADLMYRSVRIGGMPCTGLPWRWGYGWPICH
;
A
#
# COMPACT_ATOMS: atom_id res chain seq x y z
N MET A 1 33.75 12.44 -73.47
CA MET A 1 33.02 11.17 -73.65
C MET A 1 33.61 10.13 -72.72
N SER A 2 32.84 9.65 -71.74
CA SER A 2 32.77 8.24 -71.33
C SER A 2 31.91 8.12 -70.08
N PHE A 3 30.76 7.49 -70.28
CA PHE A 3 29.83 7.00 -69.28
C PHE A 3 30.49 5.95 -68.38
N PHE A 4 30.30 6.02 -67.06
CA PHE A 4 30.44 4.86 -66.18
C PHE A 4 29.07 4.51 -65.58
N GLY A 5 28.53 3.38 -66.03
CA GLY A 5 27.26 2.83 -65.57
C GLY A 5 27.34 2.33 -64.13
N ARG A 6 26.31 2.63 -63.34
CA ARG A 6 26.09 2.02 -62.03
C ARG A 6 25.53 0.62 -62.22
N LYS A 7 26.21 -0.40 -61.69
CA LYS A 7 25.69 -1.77 -61.55
C LYS A 7 24.59 -1.77 -60.48
N LEU A 8 23.43 -2.33 -60.83
CA LEU A 8 22.35 -2.63 -59.88
C LEU A 8 22.77 -3.79 -58.95
N PRO A 9 22.43 -3.73 -57.65
CA PRO A 9 22.74 -4.80 -56.70
C PRO A 9 21.90 -6.08 -56.98
N PRO A 10 22.38 -7.26 -56.56
CA PRO A 10 21.73 -8.55 -56.81
C PRO A 10 20.37 -8.67 -56.10
N ALA A 11 19.37 -9.18 -56.83
CA ALA A 11 17.96 -9.25 -56.44
C ALA A 11 17.65 -10.11 -55.19
N GLY A 12 18.62 -10.82 -54.60
CA GLY A 12 18.42 -11.73 -53.47
C GLY A 12 18.51 -11.10 -52.07
N GLY A 13 19.18 -9.94 -51.92
CA GLY A 13 19.41 -9.32 -50.61
C GLY A 13 18.14 -8.73 -49.96
N TRP A 14 17.19 -8.30 -50.80
CA TRP A 14 15.94 -7.70 -50.33
C TRP A 14 15.05 -8.71 -49.62
N LEU A 15 14.96 -9.95 -50.12
CA LEU A 15 14.13 -10.99 -49.50
C LEU A 15 14.61 -11.37 -48.10
N LEU A 16 15.92 -11.45 -47.87
CA LEU A 16 16.47 -11.69 -46.53
C LEU A 16 16.28 -10.50 -45.57
N LEU A 17 16.43 -9.26 -46.06
CA LEU A 17 16.18 -8.06 -45.26
C LEU A 17 14.71 -7.90 -44.89
N PHE A 18 13.79 -8.20 -45.81
CA PHE A 18 12.36 -8.23 -45.52
C PHE A 18 11.99 -9.36 -44.55
N ALA A 19 12.55 -10.56 -44.73
CA ALA A 19 12.27 -11.69 -43.83
C ALA A 19 12.78 -11.43 -42.41
N THR A 20 13.97 -10.85 -42.26
CA THR A 20 14.54 -10.50 -40.94
C THR A 20 13.80 -9.34 -40.28
N ALA A 21 13.41 -8.30 -41.04
CA ALA A 21 12.59 -7.21 -40.53
C ALA A 21 11.20 -7.71 -40.06
N LEU A 22 10.58 -8.62 -40.82
CA LEU A 22 9.30 -9.23 -40.44
C LEU A 22 9.45 -10.11 -39.20
N LEU A 23 10.52 -10.91 -39.09
CA LEU A 23 10.78 -11.75 -37.93
C LEU A 23 11.04 -10.92 -36.66
N LEU A 24 11.81 -9.82 -36.79
CA LEU A 24 12.04 -8.87 -35.70
C LEU A 24 10.75 -8.16 -35.29
N LEU A 25 9.92 -7.74 -36.26
CA LEU A 25 8.62 -7.16 -35.98
C LEU A 25 7.71 -8.14 -35.24
N LEU A 26 7.66 -9.40 -35.68
CA LEU A 26 6.89 -10.46 -35.03
C LEU A 26 7.38 -10.74 -33.60
N LEU A 27 8.70 -10.83 -33.39
CA LEU A 27 9.30 -11.00 -32.06
C LEU A 27 8.99 -9.82 -31.13
N VAL A 28 9.11 -8.58 -31.63
CA VAL A 28 8.76 -7.38 -30.88
C VAL A 28 7.27 -7.37 -30.52
N THR A 29 6.37 -7.70 -31.46
CA THR A 29 4.94 -7.81 -31.17
C THR A 29 4.61 -8.90 -30.15
N ALA A 30 5.29 -10.06 -30.19
CA ALA A 30 5.08 -11.13 -29.23
C ALA A 30 5.53 -10.75 -27.81
N LEU A 31 6.62 -10.00 -27.69
CA LEU A 31 7.09 -9.42 -26.42
C LEU A 31 6.10 -8.36 -25.88
N PHE A 32 5.55 -7.49 -26.74
CA PHE A 32 4.55 -6.50 -26.34
C PHE A 32 3.19 -7.13 -25.96
N LEU A 33 2.77 -8.22 -26.61
CA LEU A 33 1.53 -8.93 -26.29
C LEU A 33 1.63 -9.70 -24.95
N SER A 34 2.80 -10.27 -24.66
CA SER A 34 3.05 -10.97 -23.38
C SER A 34 3.02 -10.01 -22.18
N GLY A 35 3.44 -8.76 -22.36
CA GLY A 35 3.41 -7.73 -21.31
C GLY A 35 2.01 -7.21 -20.95
N LYS A 36 1.07 -7.16 -21.91
CA LYS A 36 -0.30 -6.67 -21.67
C LYS A 36 -1.14 -7.63 -20.82
N SER A 37 -0.98 -8.94 -21.04
CA SER A 37 -1.75 -9.98 -20.35
C SER A 37 -1.63 -9.90 -18.80
N ASN A 38 -0.43 -9.59 -18.29
CA ASN A 38 -0.19 -9.59 -16.85
C ASN A 38 -0.81 -8.37 -16.16
N SER A 39 -0.62 -7.17 -16.73
CA SER A 39 -1.16 -5.93 -16.17
C SER A 39 -2.69 -5.88 -16.22
N GLU A 40 -3.32 -6.37 -17.29
CA GLU A 40 -4.79 -6.44 -17.41
C GLU A 40 -5.40 -7.43 -16.41
N THR A 41 -4.70 -8.52 -16.11
CA THR A 41 -5.14 -9.53 -15.14
C THR A 41 -5.03 -9.00 -13.71
N GLU A 42 -3.91 -8.38 -13.34
CA GLU A 42 -3.70 -7.76 -12.03
C GLU A 42 -4.74 -6.67 -11.74
N SER A 43 -4.93 -5.74 -12.69
CA SER A 43 -5.94 -4.67 -12.56
C SER A 43 -7.37 -5.22 -12.41
N ARG A 44 -7.71 -6.31 -13.12
CA ARG A 44 -9.01 -6.97 -12.99
C ARG A 44 -9.19 -7.63 -11.62
N ILE A 45 -8.15 -8.27 -11.09
CA ILE A 45 -8.19 -8.89 -9.76
C ILE A 45 -8.36 -7.82 -8.69
N GLU A 46 -7.57 -6.74 -8.75
CA GLU A 46 -7.67 -5.62 -7.82
C GLU A 46 -9.07 -5.01 -7.81
N THR A 47 -9.65 -4.76 -9.00
CA THR A 47 -11.03 -4.26 -9.12
C THR A 47 -12.06 -5.20 -8.49
N ARG A 48 -11.87 -6.52 -8.63
CA ARG A 48 -12.77 -7.52 -8.01
C ARG A 48 -12.63 -7.54 -6.49
N VAL A 49 -11.42 -7.50 -5.98
CA VAL A 49 -11.15 -7.42 -4.53
C VAL A 49 -11.79 -6.16 -3.96
N ASP A 50 -11.60 -5.01 -4.59
CA ASP A 50 -12.19 -3.74 -4.19
C ASP A 50 -13.72 -3.80 -4.14
N SER A 51 -14.34 -4.40 -5.17
CA SER A 51 -15.79 -4.57 -5.21
C SER A 51 -16.30 -5.45 -4.07
N LEU A 52 -15.56 -6.50 -3.72
CA LEU A 52 -15.90 -7.42 -2.63
C LEU A 52 -15.71 -6.74 -1.26
N GLU A 53 -14.60 -6.05 -1.03
CA GLU A 53 -14.37 -5.26 0.19
C GLU A 53 -15.50 -4.25 0.39
N ARG A 54 -15.84 -3.49 -0.67
CA ARG A 54 -16.95 -2.54 -0.61
C ARG A 54 -18.26 -3.22 -0.22
N GLN A 55 -18.57 -4.36 -0.83
CA GLN A 55 -19.79 -5.10 -0.51
C GLN A 55 -19.85 -5.58 0.94
N LEU A 56 -18.71 -6.01 1.50
CA LEU A 56 -18.62 -6.52 2.87
C LEU A 56 -18.63 -5.42 3.94
N GLU A 57 -18.16 -4.22 3.62
CA GLU A 57 -18.03 -3.11 4.58
C GLU A 57 -19.18 -2.10 4.53
N MET A 58 -19.95 -2.03 3.44
CA MET A 58 -20.88 -0.91 3.19
C MET A 58 -21.91 -0.72 4.31
N GLU A 59 -22.54 -1.80 4.78
CA GLU A 59 -23.55 -1.72 5.85
C GLU A 59 -22.98 -1.06 7.11
N ARG A 60 -21.72 -1.35 7.46
CA ARG A 60 -21.05 -0.76 8.63
C ARG A 60 -20.70 0.71 8.42
N HIS A 61 -20.37 1.10 7.19
CA HIS A 61 -20.18 2.51 6.84
C HIS A 61 -21.50 3.29 6.90
N GLU A 62 -22.62 2.70 6.47
CA GLU A 62 -23.95 3.28 6.61
C GLU A 62 -24.35 3.44 8.08
N GLN A 63 -24.10 2.42 8.91
CA GLN A 63 -24.33 2.49 10.36
C GLN A 63 -23.51 3.60 11.02
N LEU A 64 -22.22 3.74 10.66
CA LEU A 64 -21.38 4.81 11.17
C LEU A 64 -21.90 6.19 10.73
N ALA A 65 -22.28 6.36 9.47
CA ALA A 65 -22.83 7.62 8.97
C ALA A 65 -24.12 8.00 9.70
N ALA A 66 -25.03 7.05 9.91
CA ALA A 66 -26.27 7.25 10.67
C ALA A 66 -25.99 7.56 12.15
N LEU A 67 -24.96 6.94 12.75
CA LEU A 67 -24.55 7.21 14.12
C LEU A 67 -24.03 8.63 14.29
N LYS A 68 -23.21 9.13 13.35
CA LYS A 68 -22.64 10.47 13.43
C LYS A 68 -23.72 11.54 13.56
N VAL A 69 -24.75 11.47 12.71
CA VAL A 69 -25.84 12.46 12.67
C VAL A 69 -26.92 12.28 13.75
N ARG A 70 -26.81 11.25 14.60
CA ARG A 70 -27.77 10.99 15.68
C ARG A 70 -27.67 12.08 16.75
N ALA A 71 -28.81 12.59 17.20
CA ALA A 71 -28.86 13.54 18.31
C ALA A 71 -28.17 12.96 19.56
N GLY A 72 -27.26 13.72 20.16
CA GLY A 72 -26.47 13.29 21.32
C GLY A 72 -25.23 12.46 20.97
N SER A 73 -24.97 12.15 19.70
CA SER A 73 -23.70 11.59 19.25
C SER A 73 -22.64 12.68 19.22
N ALA A 74 -21.49 12.42 19.83
CA ALA A 74 -20.37 13.33 19.87
C ALA A 74 -19.07 12.57 19.70
N LEU A 75 -18.11 13.20 19.02
CA LEU A 75 -16.76 12.70 18.88
C LEU A 75 -16.03 12.89 20.23
N ALA A 76 -15.45 11.81 20.75
CA ALA A 76 -14.60 11.85 21.94
C ALA A 76 -13.28 12.58 21.69
N GLU A 77 -12.52 12.81 22.76
CA GLU A 77 -11.14 13.29 22.63
C GLU A 77 -10.25 12.22 21.97
N PHE A 78 -9.30 12.70 21.15
CA PHE A 78 -8.36 11.82 20.47
C PHE A 78 -7.46 11.08 21.46
N THR A 79 -7.37 9.76 21.28
CA THR A 79 -6.45 8.87 22.00
C THR A 79 -5.71 7.98 20.99
N THR A 80 -4.53 7.49 21.35
CA THR A 80 -3.72 6.58 20.51
C THR A 80 -2.97 5.61 21.43
N ASP A 81 -2.79 4.38 20.97
CA ASP A 81 -1.96 3.36 21.60
C ASP A 81 -0.65 3.12 20.84
N GLY A 82 -0.26 4.05 19.97
CA GLY A 82 0.87 3.92 19.06
C GLY A 82 0.50 3.06 17.86
N CYS A 83 1.19 1.94 17.66
CA CYS A 83 0.77 0.92 16.72
C CYS A 83 -0.07 -0.13 17.45
N SER A 84 -1.37 -0.13 17.17
CA SER A 84 -2.37 -0.96 17.85
C SER A 84 -2.10 -2.47 17.77
N GLY A 85 -2.85 -3.25 18.55
CA GLY A 85 -2.65 -4.70 18.67
C GLY A 85 -1.47 -5.09 19.56
N GLY A 86 -0.98 -4.14 20.38
CA GLY A 86 0.13 -4.34 21.30
C GLY A 86 1.51 -4.27 20.66
N LEU A 87 1.63 -3.78 19.41
CA LEU A 87 2.91 -3.70 18.72
C LEU A 87 3.88 -2.75 19.44
N SER A 88 3.43 -1.54 19.79
CA SER A 88 4.27 -0.55 20.49
C SER A 88 4.71 -1.06 21.86
N ILE A 89 3.79 -1.65 22.64
CA ILE A 89 4.11 -2.25 23.94
C ILE A 89 5.11 -3.40 23.81
N GLY A 90 4.91 -4.28 22.82
CA GLY A 90 5.82 -5.40 22.56
C GLY A 90 7.21 -4.94 22.12
N TRP A 91 7.28 -3.86 21.35
CA TRP A 91 8.52 -3.23 20.92
C TRP A 91 9.29 -2.64 22.09
N GLU A 92 8.61 -1.84 22.93
CA GLU A 92 9.18 -1.26 24.14
C GLU A 92 9.72 -2.36 25.07
N TYR A 93 8.95 -3.44 25.25
CA TYR A 93 9.39 -4.60 26.03
C TYR A 93 10.67 -5.22 25.46
N LEU A 94 10.75 -5.43 24.14
CA LEU A 94 11.93 -6.01 23.50
C LEU A 94 13.16 -5.09 23.63
N ALA A 95 12.98 -3.79 23.40
CA ALA A 95 14.02 -2.78 23.58
C ALA A 95 14.53 -2.72 25.02
N GLY A 96 13.65 -2.86 26.03
CA GLY A 96 14.04 -2.94 27.43
C GLY A 96 14.83 -4.21 27.81
N LYS A 97 14.84 -5.24 26.96
CA LYS A 97 15.50 -6.53 27.23
C LYS A 97 16.77 -6.75 26.41
N ILE A 98 16.84 -6.21 25.20
CA ILE A 98 17.95 -6.44 24.27
C ILE A 98 18.59 -5.10 23.93
N LYS A 99 19.75 -4.84 24.55
CA LYS A 99 20.46 -3.56 24.42
C LYS A 99 20.82 -3.24 22.97
N ASP A 100 21.27 -4.23 22.21
CA ASP A 100 21.64 -4.02 20.81
C ASP A 100 20.41 -3.66 19.98
N PHE A 101 19.26 -4.32 20.22
CA PHE A 101 18.00 -3.95 19.59
C PHE A 101 17.61 -2.50 19.91
N GLN A 102 17.64 -2.10 21.19
CA GLN A 102 17.35 -0.72 21.57
C GLN A 102 18.30 0.29 20.91
N THR A 103 19.58 -0.06 20.80
CA THR A 103 20.59 0.81 20.19
C THR A 103 20.30 1.00 18.71
N SER A 104 20.02 -0.08 17.98
CA SER A 104 19.83 -0.04 16.52
C SER A 104 18.40 0.34 16.11
N HIS A 105 17.41 0.24 17.00
CA HIS A 105 15.99 0.42 16.68
C HIS A 105 15.21 1.38 17.56
N GLY A 106 15.77 1.85 18.68
CA GLY A 106 15.08 2.73 19.61
C GLY A 106 14.08 2.01 20.52
N THR A 107 13.40 2.78 21.36
CA THR A 107 12.40 2.28 22.33
C THR A 107 11.01 2.11 21.74
N GLU A 108 10.74 2.72 20.59
CA GLU A 108 9.47 2.68 19.86
C GLU A 108 9.71 2.16 18.44
N PRO A 109 8.69 1.56 17.79
CA PRO A 109 8.76 1.24 16.38
C PRO A 109 9.13 2.50 15.57
N PRO A 110 10.06 2.40 14.60
CA PRO A 110 10.49 3.56 13.81
C PRO A 110 9.37 4.15 12.95
N TRP A 111 8.27 3.42 12.78
CA TRP A 111 7.06 3.85 12.08
C TRP A 111 5.89 4.18 13.02
N GLU A 112 6.11 4.31 14.34
CA GLU A 112 5.03 4.62 15.29
C GLU A 112 4.32 5.93 14.94
N SER A 113 5.06 6.94 14.50
CA SER A 113 4.48 8.19 13.98
C SER A 113 3.52 7.98 12.79
N CYS A 114 3.75 6.96 11.96
CA CYS A 114 2.83 6.58 10.88
C CYS A 114 1.52 6.02 11.46
N CYS A 115 1.61 5.18 12.50
CA CYS A 115 0.44 4.63 13.21
C CYS A 115 -0.37 5.75 13.89
N ILE A 116 0.28 6.66 14.61
CA ILE A 116 -0.41 7.80 15.26
C ILE A 116 -1.12 8.70 14.23
N SER A 117 -0.52 8.91 13.06
CA SER A 117 -1.16 9.66 11.96
C SER A 117 -2.38 8.93 11.40
N HIS A 118 -2.30 7.61 11.27
CA HIS A 118 -3.40 6.74 10.86
C HIS A 118 -4.54 6.74 11.88
N ASP A 119 -4.22 6.62 13.17
CA ASP A 119 -5.16 6.71 14.29
C ASP A 119 -5.97 8.01 14.24
N ARG A 120 -5.36 9.15 13.92
CA ARG A 120 -6.10 10.43 13.81
C ARG A 120 -7.20 10.37 12.75
N LYS A 121 -6.92 9.71 11.61
CA LYS A 121 -7.93 9.51 10.57
C LYS A 121 -9.00 8.53 11.04
N TYR A 122 -8.59 7.43 11.66
CA TYR A 122 -9.48 6.42 12.20
C TYR A 122 -10.37 6.94 13.32
N HIS A 123 -9.88 7.82 14.17
CA HIS A 123 -10.62 8.43 15.26
C HIS A 123 -11.88 9.13 14.73
N THR A 124 -11.69 9.99 13.74
CA THR A 124 -12.77 10.79 13.15
C THR A 124 -13.66 9.96 12.22
N GLY A 125 -13.07 9.04 11.48
CA GLY A 125 -13.75 8.23 10.48
C GLY A 125 -14.36 9.06 9.35
N GLY A 126 -13.77 10.22 9.02
CA GLY A 126 -14.35 11.26 8.15
C GLY A 126 -15.09 12.35 8.92
N SER A 127 -15.61 13.36 8.22
CA SER A 127 -16.45 14.41 8.81
C SER A 127 -17.81 13.87 9.25
N HIS A 128 -18.64 14.73 9.83
CA HIS A 128 -20.00 14.42 10.26
C HIS A 128 -20.96 14.19 9.07
N GLU A 129 -20.69 14.84 7.94
CA GLU A 129 -21.50 14.79 6.70
C GLU A 129 -21.01 13.73 5.71
N THR A 130 -19.92 13.02 6.03
CA THR A 130 -19.33 12.02 5.13
C THR A 130 -20.32 10.90 4.85
N THR A 131 -20.62 10.66 3.58
CA THR A 131 -21.48 9.54 3.14
C THR A 131 -20.78 8.19 3.35
N ALA A 132 -21.54 7.08 3.33
CA ALA A 132 -20.97 5.75 3.49
C ALA A 132 -19.91 5.42 2.43
N ASP A 133 -20.15 5.79 1.16
CA ASP A 133 -19.20 5.61 0.07
C ASP A 133 -17.92 6.43 0.24
N GLU A 134 -18.04 7.70 0.63
CA GLU A 134 -16.89 8.54 0.92
C GLU A 134 -16.12 8.01 2.14
N SER A 135 -16.83 7.51 3.15
CA SER A 135 -16.22 6.91 4.33
C SER A 135 -15.42 5.65 3.99
N PHE A 136 -15.93 4.80 3.09
CA PHE A 136 -15.20 3.62 2.62
C PHE A 136 -13.91 4.01 1.89
N LYS A 137 -13.99 4.99 0.99
CA LYS A 137 -12.82 5.51 0.25
C LYS A 137 -11.80 6.14 1.18
N ALA A 138 -12.24 6.98 2.11
CA ALA A 138 -11.38 7.66 3.08
C ALA A 138 -10.64 6.66 4.00
N ARG A 139 -11.32 5.59 4.40
CA ARG A 139 -10.72 4.49 5.15
C ARG A 139 -9.62 3.81 4.36
N LYS A 140 -9.90 3.38 3.13
CA LYS A 140 -8.91 2.77 2.23
C LYS A 140 -7.71 3.69 1.98
N GLU A 141 -7.95 4.98 1.79
CA GLU A 141 -6.90 5.99 1.62
C GLU A 141 -6.04 6.16 2.89
N ALA A 142 -6.65 6.15 4.08
CA ALA A 142 -5.93 6.17 5.34
C ALA A 142 -5.00 4.94 5.46
N ASP A 143 -5.51 3.76 5.14
CA ASP A 143 -4.76 2.50 5.19
C ASP A 143 -3.60 2.48 4.20
N LEU A 144 -3.81 2.97 2.98
CA LEU A 144 -2.76 3.10 1.98
C LEU A 144 -1.70 4.14 2.39
N ALA A 145 -2.10 5.26 3.00
CA ALA A 145 -1.17 6.26 3.51
C ALA A 145 -0.28 5.70 4.63
N LEU A 146 -0.82 4.85 5.52
CA LEU A 146 -0.03 4.13 6.52
C LEU A 146 1.02 3.24 5.85
N LYS A 147 0.61 2.44 4.85
CA LYS A 147 1.52 1.59 4.07
C LYS A 147 2.67 2.40 3.47
N ILE A 148 2.36 3.51 2.80
CA ILE A 148 3.35 4.37 2.15
C ILE A 148 4.32 4.97 3.18
N CYS A 149 3.82 5.48 4.31
CA CYS A 149 4.66 6.02 5.37
C CYS A 149 5.65 4.99 5.96
N ILE A 150 5.23 3.72 6.08
CA ILE A 150 6.12 2.63 6.52
C ILE A 150 7.19 2.34 5.46
N LEU A 151 6.83 2.30 4.17
CA LEU A 151 7.80 2.12 3.08
C LEU A 151 8.86 3.23 3.08
N GLU A 152 8.44 4.49 3.21
CA GLU A 152 9.33 5.64 3.31
C GLU A 152 10.25 5.58 4.54
N THR A 153 9.74 5.04 5.66
CA THR A 153 10.55 4.76 6.84
C THR A 153 11.63 3.73 6.53
N GLY A 154 11.32 2.69 5.76
CA GLY A 154 12.30 1.71 5.29
C GLY A 154 13.40 2.33 4.43
N VAL A 155 13.02 3.15 3.44
CA VAL A 155 13.98 3.85 2.57
C VAL A 155 14.93 4.75 3.38
N ARG A 156 14.39 5.52 4.35
CA ARG A 156 15.21 6.40 5.19
C ARG A 156 16.20 5.63 6.07
N ARG A 157 15.81 4.45 6.55
CA ARG A 157 16.63 3.64 7.46
C ARG A 157 17.57 2.68 6.76
N ALA A 158 17.38 2.44 5.46
CA ALA A 158 18.17 1.49 4.71
C ALA A 158 19.69 1.72 4.82
N PRO A 159 20.23 2.95 4.68
CA PRO A 159 21.69 3.16 4.77
C PRO A 159 22.27 2.78 6.14
N GLU A 160 21.60 3.17 7.22
CA GLU A 160 22.02 2.90 8.60
C GLU A 160 21.97 1.40 8.91
N LEU A 161 20.84 0.75 8.63
CA LEU A 161 20.63 -0.66 8.92
C LEU A 161 21.47 -1.59 8.05
N SER A 162 21.82 -1.16 6.83
CA SER A 162 22.74 -1.89 5.97
C SER A 162 24.13 -1.98 6.58
N ALA A 163 24.62 -0.87 7.14
CA ALA A 163 25.92 -0.81 7.80
C ALA A 163 25.94 -1.60 9.12
N GLU A 164 24.84 -1.52 9.89
CA GLU A 164 24.71 -2.22 11.17
C GLU A 164 24.65 -3.75 11.01
N TYR A 165 23.90 -4.24 10.02
CA TYR A 165 23.62 -5.66 9.85
C TYR A 165 24.40 -6.35 8.74
N ASP A 166 25.31 -5.63 8.06
CA ASP A 166 26.08 -6.13 6.90
C ASP A 166 25.19 -6.73 5.80
N VAL A 167 24.11 -6.01 5.48
CA VAL A 167 23.15 -6.35 4.43
C VAL A 167 23.06 -5.23 3.39
N SER A 168 22.50 -5.52 2.22
CA SER A 168 22.25 -4.49 1.22
C SER A 168 21.08 -3.57 1.61
N PRO A 169 21.08 -2.29 1.16
CA PRO A 169 19.92 -1.40 1.32
C PRO A 169 18.63 -2.00 0.78
N ARG A 170 18.75 -2.78 -0.29
CA ARG A 170 17.61 -3.45 -0.92
C ARG A 170 16.98 -4.51 -0.01
N GLU A 171 17.79 -5.25 0.74
CA GLU A 171 17.26 -6.23 1.70
C GLU A 171 16.47 -5.55 2.82
N VAL A 172 16.95 -4.40 3.30
CA VAL A 172 16.21 -3.58 4.28
C VAL A 172 14.87 -3.12 3.70
N GLU A 173 14.85 -2.57 2.49
CA GLU A 173 13.62 -2.16 1.81
C GLU A 173 12.61 -3.31 1.63
N ILE A 174 13.09 -4.52 1.33
CA ILE A 174 12.23 -5.71 1.18
C ILE A 174 11.57 -6.06 2.52
N ILE A 175 12.32 -6.00 3.62
CA ILE A 175 11.78 -6.23 4.98
C ILE A 175 10.69 -5.20 5.28
N TYR A 176 10.94 -3.91 5.05
CA TYR A 176 9.94 -2.86 5.27
C TYR A 176 8.74 -2.97 4.33
N THR A 177 8.93 -3.47 3.11
CA THR A 177 7.82 -3.79 2.20
C THR A 177 6.92 -4.86 2.80
N GLY A 178 7.51 -5.93 3.36
CA GLY A 178 6.76 -6.97 4.07
C GLY A 178 5.99 -6.42 5.29
N ILE A 179 6.62 -5.55 6.09
CA ILE A 179 5.97 -4.89 7.23
C ILE A 179 4.81 -4.02 6.76
N ALA A 180 5.02 -3.18 5.74
CA ALA A 180 4.00 -2.29 5.20
C ALA A 180 2.80 -3.06 4.64
N ASP A 181 3.05 -4.15 3.90
CA ASP A 181 2.00 -5.02 3.36
C ASP A 181 1.21 -5.72 4.46
N LEU A 182 1.89 -6.24 5.48
CA LEU A 182 1.23 -6.87 6.62
C LEU A 182 0.37 -5.85 7.38
N MET A 183 0.92 -4.66 7.64
CA MET A 183 0.20 -3.60 8.34
C MET A 183 -1.04 -3.17 7.56
N TYR A 184 -0.92 -2.92 6.26
CA TYR A 184 -2.04 -2.59 5.38
C TYR A 184 -3.16 -3.63 5.49
N ARG A 185 -2.84 -4.92 5.32
CA ARG A 185 -3.84 -5.99 5.40
C ARG A 185 -4.46 -6.12 6.79
N SER A 186 -3.67 -5.98 7.85
CA SER A 186 -4.15 -6.01 9.23
C SER A 186 -5.17 -4.91 9.50
N VAL A 187 -4.93 -3.66 9.06
CA VAL A 187 -5.88 -2.56 9.28
C VAL A 187 -7.10 -2.63 8.36
N ARG A 188 -6.96 -3.16 7.13
CA ARG A 188 -8.10 -3.46 6.24
C ARG A 188 -9.07 -4.47 6.88
N ILE A 189 -8.57 -5.45 7.61
CA ILE A 189 -9.40 -6.49 8.23
C ILE A 189 -9.86 -6.08 9.64
N GLY A 190 -8.94 -5.67 10.50
CA GLY A 190 -9.21 -5.36 11.90
C GLY A 190 -9.80 -3.98 12.15
N GLY A 191 -9.75 -3.09 11.17
CA GLY A 191 -10.16 -1.69 11.30
C GLY A 191 -11.59 -1.37 10.88
N MET A 192 -12.41 -2.37 10.53
CA MET A 192 -13.76 -2.12 10.00
C MET A 192 -14.62 -1.29 10.98
N PRO A 193 -15.45 -0.36 10.49
CA PRO A 193 -16.33 0.44 11.34
C PRO A 193 -17.32 -0.42 12.11
N CYS A 194 -17.89 0.13 13.18
CA CYS A 194 -18.94 -0.52 13.97
C CYS A 194 -18.58 -1.93 14.51
N THR A 195 -17.29 -2.22 14.64
CA THR A 195 -16.80 -3.38 15.39
C THR A 195 -16.66 -3.03 16.88
N GLY A 196 -16.55 -4.02 17.76
CA GLY A 196 -16.25 -3.78 19.18
C GLY A 196 -14.78 -3.43 19.45
N LEU A 197 -13.97 -3.22 18.41
CA LEU A 197 -12.54 -3.00 18.53
C LEU A 197 -12.25 -1.52 18.84
N PRO A 198 -11.29 -1.23 19.75
CA PRO A 198 -11.01 0.15 20.16
C PRO A 198 -10.25 0.95 19.10
N TRP A 199 -9.69 0.30 18.07
CA TRP A 199 -9.00 0.91 16.92
C TRP A 199 -9.81 0.83 15.62
N ARG A 200 -11.14 0.69 15.71
CA ARG A 200 -12.02 0.64 14.52
C ARG A 200 -12.06 1.97 13.78
N TRP A 201 -12.42 1.95 12.50
CA TRP A 201 -12.75 3.16 11.77
C TRP A 201 -13.94 3.88 12.44
N GLY A 202 -13.74 5.14 12.80
CA GLY A 202 -14.65 5.95 13.61
C GLY A 202 -14.58 5.66 15.11
N TYR A 203 -13.47 5.17 15.68
CA TYR A 203 -13.42 4.78 17.10
C TYR A 203 -13.67 5.92 18.09
N GLY A 204 -13.50 7.18 17.68
CA GLY A 204 -13.83 8.34 18.49
C GLY A 204 -15.33 8.54 18.67
N TRP A 205 -16.17 7.92 17.84
CA TRP A 205 -17.62 7.94 18.00
C TRP A 205 -18.08 6.84 18.97
N PRO A 206 -19.31 6.91 19.50
CA PRO A 206 -19.91 5.81 20.24
C PRO A 206 -19.91 4.49 19.46
N ILE A 207 -20.19 3.38 20.15
CA ILE A 207 -20.37 2.08 19.48
C ILE A 207 -21.68 2.12 18.67
N CYS A 208 -21.67 1.51 17.49
CA CYS A 208 -22.87 1.36 16.68
C CYS A 208 -23.80 0.31 17.33
N HIS A 209 -25.10 0.60 17.37
CA HIS A 209 -26.16 -0.28 17.88
C HIS A 209 -27.21 -0.50 16.81
#